data_AF-A0A0W8D7E5-F1
#
_entry.id   AF-A0A0W8D7E5-F1
#
_cell.length_a   1.000
_cell.length_b   1.000
_cell.length_c   1.000
_cell.angle_alpha   90.00
_cell.angle_beta   90.00
_cell.angle_gamma   90.00
#
_symmetry.space_group_name_H-M   'P 1'
#
loop_
_entity.id
_entity.type
_entity.pdbx_description
1 polymer ?
#
loop_
_entity_poly.entity_id
_entity_poly.type
_entity_poly.pdbx_seq_one_letter_code
_entity_poly.pdbx_strand_id
1 'polypeptide(L)'
;MTKWGFVLALTVLLATPSLVLGACPNKCSGHGKCGLNDVCQCMQNWIGGDCAGRQCPFTRAWQDTAQRDDDAHYYAECGNRGTCDRATGECTCDSGFIGSGCRRMQCPNDCSGHGTCEYIEELAGDAYHKRIGGVANRKYTLWDQEKIMGCVCDGGYEGHDCSSRTCPKGDDPLTPNQKDMVQAIVINQAGGSGYLTYHDPYGNTYTTEKITFGAALGTNDVTTCDNIETALRRLPNNVLNNVEVSPASRFYAFTRTDPTDPNGYGTVSDIHFNDGTSGSAVALKVICEVVFNSEPGITGYQNLFECNVATHTTVGQHPLSGGATGDTCAVYEVYPDANVVVGSIIPATTVLQRPLTELTECAGRGACDYDTGTCECFAGHMGLACQKQEALV
;
A
#
# COMPACT_ATOMS: atom_id res chain seq x y z
N MET A 1 -68.79 -79.37 33.45
CA MET A 1 -67.49 -79.15 32.81
C MET A 1 -67.74 -78.89 31.33
N THR A 2 -67.47 -77.69 30.82
CA THR A 2 -66.94 -77.42 29.47
C THR A 2 -66.72 -75.92 29.30
N LYS A 3 -65.43 -75.54 29.26
CA LYS A 3 -64.90 -74.19 29.06
C LYS A 3 -64.83 -73.91 27.55
N TRP A 4 -65.77 -73.18 26.97
CA TRP A 4 -65.73 -72.78 25.55
C TRP A 4 -66.27 -71.36 25.35
N GLY A 5 -65.68 -70.36 26.03
CA GLY A 5 -66.13 -68.97 25.94
C GLY A 5 -65.02 -67.92 25.81
N PHE A 6 -63.75 -68.32 25.63
CA PHE A 6 -62.61 -67.40 25.78
C PHE A 6 -61.66 -67.36 24.56
N VAL A 7 -62.08 -67.81 23.38
CA VAL A 7 -61.21 -67.84 22.18
C VAL A 7 -61.60 -66.81 21.13
N LEU A 8 -62.78 -66.19 21.20
CA LEU A 8 -63.25 -65.27 20.14
C LEU A 8 -63.03 -63.77 20.40
N ALA A 9 -62.53 -63.37 21.57
CA ALA A 9 -62.30 -61.96 21.90
C ALA A 9 -60.84 -61.50 21.73
N LEU A 10 -59.89 -62.39 21.41
CA LEU A 10 -58.46 -62.07 21.34
C LEU A 10 -57.86 -62.08 19.91
N THR A 11 -58.66 -62.34 18.88
CA THR A 11 -58.17 -62.42 17.49
C THR A 11 -58.52 -61.21 16.62
N VAL A 12 -59.26 -60.22 17.14
CA VAL A 12 -59.65 -59.01 16.38
C VAL A 12 -58.79 -57.78 16.74
N LEU A 13 -57.88 -57.86 17.73
CA LEU A 13 -57.08 -56.71 18.19
C LEU A 13 -55.71 -56.53 17.50
N LEU A 14 -55.40 -57.29 16.44
CA LEU A 14 -54.08 -57.25 15.77
C LEU A 14 -54.13 -56.83 14.29
N ALA A 15 -55.29 -56.41 13.79
CA ALA A 15 -55.40 -55.80 12.47
C ALA A 15 -55.53 -54.28 12.60
N THR A 16 -54.58 -53.64 13.30
CA THR A 16 -54.34 -52.22 13.02
C THR A 16 -53.68 -52.16 11.64
N PRO A 17 -54.19 -51.34 10.70
CA PRO A 17 -53.46 -51.11 9.47
C PRO A 17 -52.08 -50.62 9.90
N SER A 18 -51.05 -51.38 9.52
CA SER A 18 -49.67 -50.95 9.66
C SER A 18 -49.59 -49.66 8.87
N LEU A 19 -49.66 -48.52 9.56
CA LEU A 19 -49.23 -47.26 9.00
C LEU A 19 -47.76 -47.49 8.74
N VAL A 20 -47.43 -47.84 7.49
CA VAL A 20 -46.08 -47.81 6.97
C VAL A 20 -45.72 -46.32 7.03
N LEU A 21 -45.19 -45.90 8.18
CA LEU A 21 -44.52 -44.63 8.33
C LEU A 21 -43.47 -44.61 7.23
N GLY A 22 -43.59 -43.65 6.32
CA GLY A 22 -42.72 -43.52 5.17
C GLY A 22 -41.26 -43.81 5.54
N ALA A 23 -40.67 -44.82 4.90
CA ALA A 23 -39.36 -45.31 5.26
C ALA A 23 -38.31 -44.43 4.57
N CYS A 24 -38.15 -43.21 5.07
CA CYS A 24 -37.13 -42.31 4.55
C CYS A 24 -35.74 -43.00 4.55
N PRO A 25 -34.97 -42.86 3.46
CA PRO A 25 -33.62 -43.41 3.36
C PRO A 25 -32.77 -43.08 4.59
N ASN A 26 -32.13 -44.10 5.18
CA ASN A 26 -31.32 -44.01 6.40
C ASN A 26 -31.97 -43.25 7.57
N LYS A 27 -33.32 -43.16 7.62
CA LYS A 27 -34.06 -42.33 8.58
C LYS A 27 -33.56 -40.87 8.58
N CYS A 28 -33.31 -40.33 7.39
CA CYS A 28 -32.73 -39.00 7.18
C CYS A 28 -31.41 -38.79 7.92
N SER A 29 -30.67 -39.89 8.16
CA SER A 29 -29.35 -39.93 8.82
C SER A 29 -29.28 -39.17 10.14
N GLY A 30 -30.43 -38.97 10.83
CA GLY A 30 -30.53 -38.16 12.04
C GLY A 30 -30.42 -36.64 11.82
N HIS A 31 -30.29 -36.19 10.57
CA HIS A 31 -30.09 -34.79 10.17
C HIS A 31 -31.28 -34.20 9.41
N GLY A 32 -32.45 -34.82 9.53
CA GLY A 32 -33.66 -34.33 8.89
C GLY A 32 -34.93 -34.95 9.47
N LYS A 33 -36.06 -34.39 9.08
CA LYS A 33 -37.38 -34.94 9.38
C LYS A 33 -37.92 -35.64 8.14
N CYS A 34 -38.42 -36.87 8.32
CA CYS A 34 -39.08 -37.59 7.23
C CYS A 34 -40.43 -36.94 6.89
N GLY A 35 -40.56 -36.49 5.64
CA GLY A 35 -41.76 -35.83 5.11
C GLY A 35 -42.71 -36.79 4.39
N LEU A 36 -43.66 -36.21 3.65
CA LEU A 36 -44.52 -36.97 2.73
C LEU A 36 -43.70 -37.48 1.54
N ASN A 37 -44.08 -38.64 0.99
CA ASN A 37 -43.42 -39.32 -0.13
C ASN A 37 -41.97 -39.76 0.13
N ASP A 38 -41.62 -40.13 1.36
CA ASP A 38 -40.28 -40.61 1.74
C ASP A 38 -39.14 -39.63 1.46
N VAL A 39 -39.45 -38.33 1.37
CA VAL A 39 -38.47 -37.26 1.15
C VAL A 39 -38.03 -36.70 2.50
N CYS A 40 -36.72 -36.68 2.73
CA CYS A 40 -36.13 -36.06 3.89
C CYS A 40 -36.11 -34.52 3.77
N GLN A 41 -36.68 -33.84 4.77
CA GLN A 41 -36.49 -32.41 4.97
C GLN A 41 -35.27 -32.20 5.86
N CYS A 42 -34.14 -31.89 5.23
CA CYS A 42 -32.88 -31.75 5.93
C CYS A 42 -32.83 -30.50 6.82
N MET A 43 -32.09 -30.61 7.92
CA MET A 43 -31.73 -29.49 8.78
C MET A 43 -30.73 -28.56 8.07
N GLN A 44 -30.52 -27.36 8.62
CA GLN A 44 -29.58 -26.39 8.05
C GLN A 44 -28.18 -27.00 7.82
N ASN A 45 -27.62 -26.75 6.63
CA ASN A 45 -26.32 -27.24 6.17
C ASN A 45 -26.20 -28.76 5.98
N TRP A 46 -27.32 -29.48 5.92
CA TRP A 46 -27.39 -30.87 5.51
C TRP A 46 -28.21 -31.00 4.23
N ILE A 47 -27.75 -31.86 3.31
CA ILE A 47 -28.32 -32.06 1.97
C ILE A 47 -28.23 -33.53 1.55
N GLY A 48 -28.79 -33.83 0.38
CA GLY A 48 -28.85 -35.19 -0.17
C GLY A 48 -30.17 -35.87 0.15
N GLY A 49 -30.39 -37.05 -0.45
CA GLY A 49 -31.67 -37.76 -0.32
C GLY A 49 -31.98 -38.25 1.10
N ASP A 50 -30.95 -38.47 1.90
CA ASP A 50 -31.04 -38.94 3.29
C ASP A 50 -30.41 -37.96 4.28
N CYS A 51 -30.13 -36.72 3.88
CA CYS A 51 -29.46 -35.71 4.70
C CYS A 51 -28.09 -36.12 5.27
N ALA A 52 -27.39 -37.10 4.69
CA ALA A 52 -26.05 -37.48 5.13
C ALA A 52 -24.95 -36.51 4.65
N GLY A 53 -25.21 -35.74 3.59
CA GLY A 53 -24.22 -34.84 3.01
C GLY A 53 -24.22 -33.48 3.68
N ARG A 54 -23.04 -32.93 3.96
CA ARG A 54 -22.86 -31.53 4.35
C ARG A 54 -22.98 -30.61 3.14
N GLN A 55 -23.61 -29.46 3.36
CA GLN A 55 -23.59 -28.37 2.39
C GLN A 55 -22.27 -27.62 2.49
N CYS A 56 -21.59 -27.46 1.36
CA CYS A 56 -20.40 -26.61 1.30
C CYS A 56 -20.77 -25.12 1.17
N PRO A 57 -19.84 -24.22 1.50
CA PRO A 57 -20.03 -22.79 1.30
C PRO A 57 -20.34 -22.44 -0.16
N PHE A 58 -21.30 -21.54 -0.32
CA PHE A 58 -21.58 -20.89 -1.60
C PHE A 58 -20.94 -19.51 -1.60
N THR A 59 -20.20 -19.21 -2.65
CA THR A 59 -19.52 -17.92 -2.84
C THR A 59 -19.83 -17.42 -4.25
N ARG A 60 -19.65 -16.11 -4.52
CA ARG A 60 -19.79 -15.61 -5.90
C ARG A 60 -18.89 -16.44 -6.82
N ALA A 61 -19.47 -16.98 -7.88
CA ALA A 61 -18.76 -17.82 -8.83
C ALA A 61 -17.62 -17.03 -9.49
N TRP A 62 -16.47 -17.68 -9.64
CA TRP A 62 -15.39 -17.11 -10.45
C TRP A 62 -15.76 -17.08 -11.93
N GLN A 63 -16.53 -18.07 -12.37
CA GLN A 63 -17.10 -18.17 -13.72
C GLN A 63 -18.43 -18.89 -13.60
N ASP A 64 -19.42 -18.37 -14.30
CA ASP A 64 -20.73 -18.96 -14.47
C ASP A 64 -21.27 -18.63 -15.87
N THR A 65 -22.42 -19.20 -16.20
CA THR A 65 -23.13 -18.81 -17.41
C THR A 65 -23.81 -17.48 -17.14
N ALA A 66 -23.47 -16.46 -17.92
CA ALA A 66 -24.12 -15.15 -17.83
C ALA A 66 -25.63 -15.30 -17.99
N GLN A 67 -26.39 -14.67 -17.10
CA GLN A 67 -27.85 -14.71 -17.17
C GLN A 67 -28.39 -13.61 -18.09
N ARG A 68 -27.68 -12.48 -18.20
CA ARG A 68 -27.99 -11.31 -19.05
C ARG A 68 -26.72 -10.53 -19.36
N ASP A 69 -26.86 -9.46 -20.13
CA ASP A 69 -25.80 -8.48 -20.38
C ASP A 69 -25.29 -7.91 -19.05
N ASP A 70 -23.97 -8.00 -18.82
CA ASP A 70 -23.28 -7.57 -17.60
C ASP A 70 -23.80 -8.22 -16.29
N ASP A 71 -24.43 -9.40 -16.38
CA ASP A 71 -25.04 -10.10 -15.24
C ASP A 71 -24.52 -11.55 -15.10
N ALA A 72 -23.54 -11.71 -14.22
CA ALA A 72 -22.81 -12.94 -13.94
C ALA A 72 -22.35 -12.98 -12.46
N HIS A 73 -21.58 -14.01 -12.10
CA HIS A 73 -21.00 -14.22 -10.77
C HIS A 73 -22.03 -14.51 -9.66
N TYR A 74 -23.05 -15.30 -9.98
CA TYR A 74 -24.02 -15.80 -9.02
C TYR A 74 -23.38 -16.75 -8.01
N TYR A 75 -24.05 -16.98 -6.88
CA TYR A 75 -23.55 -17.89 -5.86
C TYR A 75 -23.44 -19.32 -6.38
N ALA A 76 -22.26 -19.91 -6.26
CA ALA A 76 -21.98 -21.29 -6.62
C ALA A 76 -21.28 -22.01 -5.47
N GLU A 77 -21.52 -23.32 -5.37
CA GLU A 77 -20.85 -24.17 -4.40
C GLU A 77 -19.35 -24.15 -4.67
N CYS A 78 -18.55 -23.87 -3.64
CA CYS A 78 -17.11 -23.68 -3.77
C CYS A 78 -16.70 -22.66 -4.85
N GLY A 79 -17.57 -21.70 -5.18
CA GLY A 79 -17.30 -20.64 -6.14
C GLY A 79 -17.01 -21.11 -7.57
N ASN A 80 -17.39 -22.35 -7.92
CA ASN A 80 -16.96 -23.05 -9.15
C ASN A 80 -15.43 -23.19 -9.28
N ARG A 81 -14.72 -23.19 -8.15
CA ARG A 81 -13.25 -23.32 -8.06
C ARG A 81 -12.80 -24.29 -6.98
N GLY A 82 -13.56 -25.37 -6.81
CA GLY A 82 -13.20 -26.44 -5.92
C GLY A 82 -14.24 -27.55 -5.90
N THR A 83 -13.87 -28.65 -5.25
CA THR A 83 -14.75 -29.80 -5.02
C THR A 83 -15.21 -29.83 -3.57
N CYS A 84 -16.51 -29.99 -3.35
CA CYS A 84 -17.09 -30.09 -2.02
C CYS A 84 -16.89 -31.48 -1.41
N ASP A 85 -16.28 -31.57 -0.23
CA ASP A 85 -16.31 -32.76 0.60
C ASP A 85 -17.62 -32.80 1.40
N ARG A 86 -18.48 -33.78 1.09
CA ARG A 86 -19.78 -33.96 1.71
C ARG A 86 -19.72 -34.49 3.15
N ALA A 87 -18.60 -35.04 3.61
CA ALA A 87 -18.49 -35.49 4.99
C ALA A 87 -18.25 -34.30 5.94
N THR A 88 -17.42 -33.36 5.52
CA THR A 88 -16.98 -32.21 6.34
C THR A 88 -17.78 -30.94 6.05
N GLY A 89 -18.22 -30.75 4.80
CA GLY A 89 -18.78 -29.49 4.31
C GLY A 89 -17.70 -28.49 3.90
N GLU A 90 -16.46 -28.93 3.72
CA GLU A 90 -15.34 -28.09 3.30
C GLU A 90 -15.05 -28.22 1.80
N CYS A 91 -14.62 -27.12 1.20
CA CYS A 91 -14.22 -27.09 -0.21
C CYS A 91 -12.73 -27.37 -0.33
N THR A 92 -12.38 -28.38 -1.13
CA THR A 92 -11.01 -28.55 -1.64
C THR A 92 -10.86 -27.68 -2.88
N CYS A 93 -10.11 -26.59 -2.77
CA CYS A 93 -9.99 -25.60 -3.83
C CYS A 93 -9.04 -26.03 -4.95
N ASP A 94 -9.33 -25.55 -6.15
CA ASP A 94 -8.42 -25.67 -7.28
C ASP A 94 -7.13 -24.88 -7.03
N SER A 95 -6.05 -25.25 -7.72
CA SER A 95 -4.76 -24.57 -7.59
C SER A 95 -4.89 -23.05 -7.81
N GLY A 96 -4.30 -22.26 -6.92
CA GLY A 96 -4.38 -20.80 -6.94
C GLY A 96 -5.63 -20.21 -6.29
N PHE A 97 -6.54 -21.02 -5.74
CA PHE A 97 -7.72 -20.54 -5.01
C PHE A 97 -7.70 -20.98 -3.55
N ILE A 98 -8.08 -20.08 -2.65
CA ILE A 98 -8.03 -20.30 -1.19
C ILE A 98 -9.23 -19.69 -0.47
N GLY A 99 -9.35 -20.04 0.81
CA GLY A 99 -10.39 -19.56 1.71
C GLY A 99 -11.70 -20.33 1.61
N SER A 100 -12.64 -19.99 2.49
CA SER A 100 -13.96 -20.64 2.53
C SER A 100 -14.68 -20.52 1.18
N GLY A 101 -15.10 -21.66 0.63
CA GLY A 101 -15.73 -21.73 -0.69
C GLY A 101 -14.87 -21.24 -1.84
N CYS A 102 -13.54 -21.33 -1.71
CA CYS A 102 -12.56 -20.99 -2.75
C CYS A 102 -12.71 -19.55 -3.25
N ARG A 103 -13.12 -18.65 -2.35
CA ARG A 103 -13.62 -17.32 -2.73
C ARG A 103 -12.53 -16.34 -3.14
N ARG A 104 -11.25 -16.63 -2.87
CA ARG A 104 -10.10 -15.73 -3.10
C ARG A 104 -9.01 -16.41 -3.91
N MET A 105 -8.31 -15.64 -4.73
CA MET A 105 -7.10 -16.08 -5.41
C MET A 105 -5.92 -15.99 -4.45
N GLN A 106 -5.08 -17.00 -4.38
CA GLN A 106 -3.86 -16.98 -3.59
C GLN A 106 -2.86 -15.98 -4.18
N CYS A 107 -2.18 -15.20 -3.34
CA CYS A 107 -1.07 -14.41 -3.83
C CYS A 107 0.07 -15.31 -4.33
N PRO A 108 0.73 -14.96 -5.45
CA PRO A 108 1.88 -15.69 -5.95
C PRO A 108 2.92 -15.92 -4.84
N ASN A 109 3.33 -17.19 -4.65
CA ASN A 109 4.32 -17.61 -3.66
C ASN A 109 4.11 -17.08 -2.23
N ASP A 110 2.87 -16.73 -1.86
CA ASP A 110 2.59 -16.08 -0.57
C ASP A 110 3.44 -14.80 -0.36
N CYS A 111 3.63 -14.04 -1.44
CA CYS A 111 4.50 -12.86 -1.50
C CYS A 111 5.95 -13.16 -1.06
N SER A 112 6.39 -14.42 -1.23
CA SER A 112 7.72 -14.92 -0.90
C SER A 112 8.18 -14.64 0.54
N GLY A 113 7.26 -14.33 1.46
CA GLY A 113 7.59 -13.86 2.81
C GLY A 113 8.22 -12.47 2.88
N HIS A 114 8.13 -11.69 1.80
CA HIS A 114 8.70 -10.35 1.64
C HIS A 114 7.66 -9.31 1.20
N GLY A 115 6.43 -9.48 1.68
CA GLY A 115 5.33 -8.57 1.43
C GLY A 115 4.03 -9.03 2.06
N THR A 116 2.99 -8.21 1.90
CA THR A 116 1.64 -8.54 2.34
C THR A 116 0.74 -8.85 1.15
N CYS A 117 -0.20 -9.76 1.34
CA CYS A 117 -1.18 -10.17 0.34
C CYS A 117 -2.49 -9.40 0.58
N GLU A 118 -2.76 -8.39 -0.24
CA GLU A 118 -3.88 -7.45 -0.08
C GLU A 118 -4.90 -7.62 -1.21
N TYR A 119 -6.17 -7.32 -0.94
CA TYR A 119 -7.21 -7.33 -1.96
C TYR A 119 -7.04 -6.17 -2.95
N ILE A 120 -7.53 -6.37 -4.18
CA ILE A 120 -7.47 -5.33 -5.21
C ILE A 120 -8.19 -4.03 -4.80
N GLU A 121 -9.20 -4.11 -3.92
CA GLU A 121 -9.87 -2.92 -3.39
C GLU A 121 -9.01 -2.13 -2.40
N GLU A 122 -8.19 -2.83 -1.61
CA GLU A 122 -7.23 -2.22 -0.69
C GLU A 122 -6.12 -1.54 -1.49
N LEU A 123 -5.55 -2.26 -2.46
CA LEU A 123 -4.52 -1.74 -3.37
C LEU A 123 -5.00 -0.51 -4.16
N ALA A 124 -6.25 -0.53 -4.65
CA ALA A 124 -6.80 0.58 -5.43
C ALA A 124 -6.91 1.88 -4.61
N GLY A 125 -7.16 1.77 -3.30
CA GLY A 125 -7.29 2.90 -2.38
C GLY A 125 -5.98 3.30 -1.68
N ASP A 126 -4.92 2.50 -1.83
CA ASP A 126 -3.66 2.67 -1.11
C ASP A 126 -2.78 3.78 -1.69
N ALA A 127 -3.02 5.00 -1.20
CA ALA A 127 -2.18 6.16 -1.50
C ALA A 127 -0.96 6.30 -0.57
N TYR A 128 -0.82 5.40 0.41
CA TYR A 128 0.29 5.41 1.35
C TYR A 128 1.53 4.79 0.69
N HIS A 129 1.40 3.58 0.14
CA HIS A 129 2.50 2.91 -0.54
C HIS A 129 2.79 3.58 -1.89
N LYS A 130 3.89 4.35 -1.94
CA LYS A 130 4.28 5.16 -3.12
C LYS A 130 4.53 4.33 -4.39
N ARG A 131 4.80 3.02 -4.27
CA ARG A 131 5.00 2.10 -5.41
C ARG A 131 3.71 1.50 -5.97
N ILE A 132 2.69 1.31 -5.15
CA ILE A 132 1.40 0.77 -5.59
C ILE A 132 0.64 1.82 -6.42
N GLY A 133 0.77 3.09 -6.02
CA GLY A 133 0.17 4.20 -6.76
C GLY A 133 -1.36 4.19 -6.70
N GLY A 134 -1.93 3.66 -5.61
CA GLY A 134 -3.36 3.73 -5.36
C GLY A 134 -3.82 5.18 -5.20
N VAL A 135 -5.11 5.41 -5.44
CA VAL A 135 -5.70 6.75 -5.39
C VAL A 135 -6.49 6.89 -4.09
N ALA A 136 -6.13 7.88 -3.26
CA ALA A 136 -6.79 8.12 -1.99
C ALA A 136 -8.31 8.27 -2.19
N ASN A 137 -9.10 7.59 -1.35
CA ASN A 137 -10.57 7.53 -1.42
C ASN A 137 -11.14 6.82 -2.67
N ARG A 138 -10.32 6.20 -3.51
CA ARG A 138 -10.81 5.33 -4.58
C ARG A 138 -11.47 4.11 -3.95
N LYS A 139 -12.71 3.86 -4.34
CA LYS A 139 -13.43 2.63 -4.03
C LYS A 139 -13.49 1.78 -5.29
N TYR A 140 -13.05 0.54 -5.21
CA TYR A 140 -13.23 -0.46 -6.24
C TYR A 140 -14.43 -1.33 -5.84
N THR A 141 -15.51 -1.27 -6.61
CA THR A 141 -16.80 -1.87 -6.23
C THR A 141 -17.28 -2.97 -7.19
N LEU A 142 -16.37 -3.61 -7.91
CA LEU A 142 -16.70 -4.68 -8.86
C LEU A 142 -16.74 -6.04 -8.16
N TRP A 143 -17.24 -7.07 -8.84
CA TRP A 143 -17.56 -8.39 -8.26
C TRP A 143 -16.36 -9.11 -7.63
N ASP A 144 -15.16 -8.75 -8.06
CA ASP A 144 -13.86 -9.34 -7.70
C ASP A 144 -13.10 -8.55 -6.63
N GLN A 145 -13.69 -7.47 -6.09
CA GLN A 145 -13.06 -6.59 -5.11
C GLN A 145 -12.44 -7.34 -3.91
N GLU A 146 -13.12 -8.37 -3.41
CA GLU A 146 -12.70 -9.22 -2.27
C GLU A 146 -12.24 -10.62 -2.74
N LYS A 147 -11.88 -10.75 -4.02
CA LYS A 147 -11.52 -12.03 -4.65
C LYS A 147 -10.11 -12.02 -5.22
N ILE A 148 -9.77 -11.00 -6.01
CA ILE A 148 -8.42 -10.82 -6.56
C ILE A 148 -7.53 -10.19 -5.48
N MET A 149 -6.35 -10.77 -5.31
CA MET A 149 -5.33 -10.30 -4.37
C MET A 149 -4.00 -10.11 -5.09
N GLY A 150 -3.17 -9.21 -4.58
CA GLY A 150 -1.83 -8.93 -5.08
C GLY A 150 -0.85 -8.66 -3.93
N CYS A 151 0.44 -8.73 -4.25
CA CYS A 151 1.48 -8.52 -3.25
C CYS A 151 1.89 -7.04 -3.16
N VAL A 152 1.94 -6.52 -1.93
CA VAL A 152 2.65 -5.28 -1.59
C VAL A 152 3.99 -5.67 -1.00
N CYS A 153 5.07 -5.46 -1.75
CA CYS A 153 6.39 -5.87 -1.32
C CYS A 153 6.94 -4.99 -0.21
N ASP A 154 7.69 -5.61 0.69
CA ASP A 154 8.51 -4.95 1.70
C ASP A 154 9.59 -4.08 1.03
N GLY A 155 10.20 -3.19 1.80
CA GLY A 155 11.28 -2.37 1.29
C GLY A 155 12.49 -3.21 0.85
N GLY A 156 13.06 -2.89 -0.30
CA GLY A 156 14.16 -3.65 -0.91
C GLY A 156 13.77 -4.95 -1.63
N TYR A 157 12.46 -5.24 -1.77
CA TYR A 157 11.95 -6.30 -2.62
C TYR A 157 10.94 -5.76 -3.65
N GLU A 158 10.86 -6.45 -4.78
CA GLU A 158 10.02 -6.11 -5.90
C GLU A 158 9.62 -7.34 -6.73
N GLY A 159 8.89 -7.08 -7.82
CA GLY A 159 8.26 -8.11 -8.63
C GLY A 159 6.84 -8.44 -8.16
N HIS A 160 6.16 -9.29 -8.92
CA HIS A 160 4.75 -9.62 -8.67
C HIS A 160 4.49 -10.48 -7.42
N ASP A 161 5.53 -11.12 -6.90
CA ASP A 161 5.51 -12.06 -5.77
C ASP A 161 6.56 -11.72 -4.72
N CYS A 162 7.21 -10.55 -4.84
CA CYS A 162 8.24 -10.05 -3.93
C CYS A 162 9.46 -10.96 -3.76
N SER A 163 9.73 -11.83 -4.75
CA SER A 163 10.90 -12.72 -4.73
C SER A 163 12.19 -12.01 -5.11
N SER A 164 12.11 -10.90 -5.86
CA SER A 164 13.27 -10.19 -6.41
C SER A 164 13.73 -9.08 -5.48
N ARG A 165 15.04 -8.94 -5.27
CA ARG A 165 15.65 -7.82 -4.55
C ARG A 165 15.66 -6.56 -5.42
N THR A 166 15.35 -5.41 -4.85
CA THR A 166 15.55 -4.14 -5.54
C THR A 166 17.03 -3.76 -5.52
N CYS A 167 17.61 -3.54 -6.70
CA CYS A 167 18.99 -3.06 -6.80
C CYS A 167 19.13 -1.56 -6.48
N PRO A 168 20.33 -1.14 -6.04
CA PRO A 168 20.67 0.26 -5.87
C PRO A 168 20.41 1.07 -7.14
N LYS A 169 19.81 2.25 -6.96
CA LYS A 169 19.52 3.21 -8.03
C LYS A 169 20.46 4.40 -7.91
N GLY A 170 20.94 4.89 -9.04
CA GLY A 170 21.96 5.93 -9.14
C GLY A 170 21.77 6.81 -10.37
N ASP A 171 22.51 7.91 -10.37
CA ASP A 171 22.62 8.86 -11.47
C ASP A 171 23.56 8.32 -12.53
N ASP A 172 23.23 8.50 -13.80
CA ASP A 172 24.13 8.15 -14.88
C ASP A 172 25.19 9.24 -15.02
N PRO A 173 26.48 8.96 -14.73
CA PRO A 173 27.52 9.99 -14.71
C PRO A 173 27.79 10.64 -16.08
N LEU A 174 27.20 10.10 -17.16
CA LEU A 174 27.36 10.62 -18.51
C LEU A 174 26.20 11.51 -18.96
N THR A 175 25.13 11.64 -18.18
CA THR A 175 24.00 12.51 -18.54
C THR A 175 24.32 13.96 -18.16
N PRO A 176 24.38 14.89 -19.14
CA PRO A 176 24.68 16.29 -18.83
C PRO A 176 23.43 17.07 -18.42
N ASN A 177 23.65 18.24 -17.79
CA ASN A 177 22.63 19.25 -17.48
C ASN A 177 21.54 18.85 -16.46
N GLN A 178 21.82 17.84 -15.64
CA GLN A 178 20.92 17.43 -14.57
C GLN A 178 21.06 18.33 -13.33
N LYS A 179 20.09 18.20 -12.43
CA LYS A 179 19.99 18.97 -11.19
C LYS A 179 19.68 18.03 -10.03
N ASP A 180 20.26 18.30 -8.88
CA ASP A 180 19.87 17.64 -7.64
C ASP A 180 18.43 18.00 -7.25
N MET A 181 17.76 17.05 -6.61
CA MET A 181 16.46 17.28 -6.01
C MET A 181 16.60 18.22 -4.80
N VAL A 182 15.69 19.18 -4.69
CA VAL A 182 15.65 20.13 -3.56
C VAL A 182 14.22 20.24 -3.09
N GLN A 183 14.01 20.08 -1.79
CA GLN A 183 12.70 20.24 -1.15
C GLN A 183 12.76 21.34 -0.10
N ALA A 184 11.77 22.23 -0.08
CA ALA A 184 11.63 23.27 0.94
C ALA A 184 10.61 22.84 1.99
N ILE A 185 11.04 22.77 3.24
CA ILE A 185 10.18 22.59 4.41
C ILE A 185 9.82 23.98 4.93
N VAL A 186 8.53 24.31 4.87
CA VAL A 186 7.98 25.60 5.29
C VAL A 186 7.19 25.42 6.57
N ILE A 187 7.62 26.10 7.63
CA ILE A 187 6.96 26.11 8.93
C ILE A 187 6.37 27.51 9.14
N ASN A 188 5.04 27.61 9.23
CA ASN A 188 4.35 28.88 9.19
C ASN A 188 4.44 29.73 10.47
N GLN A 189 4.84 29.18 11.63
CA GLN A 189 5.34 29.93 12.78
C GLN A 189 6.49 29.18 13.48
N ALA A 190 7.52 29.92 13.89
CA ALA A 190 8.68 29.34 14.57
C ALA A 190 8.34 29.03 16.05
N GLY A 191 8.39 27.76 16.42
CA GLY A 191 8.27 27.28 17.80
C GLY A 191 7.62 25.89 17.86
N GLY A 192 7.79 25.20 18.99
CA GLY A 192 7.21 23.86 19.20
C GLY A 192 8.06 22.73 18.64
N SER A 193 7.42 21.63 18.27
CA SER A 193 8.10 20.44 17.75
C SER A 193 7.25 19.67 16.75
N GLY A 194 7.90 18.87 15.93
CA GLY A 194 7.28 17.99 14.96
C GLY A 194 8.21 16.85 14.58
N TYR A 195 7.88 16.18 13.48
CA TYR A 195 8.74 15.17 12.88
C TYR A 195 8.48 15.12 11.37
N LEU A 196 9.44 14.54 10.65
CA LEU A 196 9.35 14.30 9.22
C LEU A 196 9.25 12.80 8.95
N THR A 197 8.49 12.45 7.93
CA THR A 197 8.44 11.08 7.40
C THR A 197 8.93 11.09 5.96
N TYR A 198 9.94 10.27 5.71
CA TYR A 198 10.61 10.07 4.43
C TYR A 198 10.17 8.75 3.81
N HIS A 199 9.83 8.77 2.53
CA HIS A 199 9.48 7.59 1.75
C HIS A 199 10.56 7.37 0.70
N ASP A 200 11.41 6.36 0.93
CA ASP A 200 12.54 6.11 0.05
C ASP A 200 12.09 5.51 -1.30
N PRO A 201 12.94 5.54 -2.33
CA PRO A 201 12.64 4.91 -3.61
C PRO A 201 12.57 3.38 -3.61
N TYR A 202 12.96 2.76 -2.49
CA TYR A 202 13.01 1.32 -2.27
C TYR A 202 11.81 0.83 -1.44
N GLY A 203 10.80 1.68 -1.21
CA GLY A 203 9.54 1.41 -0.53
C GLY A 203 9.59 1.32 0.99
N ASN A 204 10.69 1.71 1.62
CA ASN A 204 10.73 1.90 3.06
C ASN A 204 10.20 3.28 3.44
N THR A 205 9.59 3.34 4.61
CA THR A 205 9.21 4.60 5.25
C THR A 205 10.01 4.79 6.54
N TYR A 206 10.61 5.98 6.68
CA TYR A 206 11.42 6.35 7.83
C TYR A 206 10.86 7.61 8.48
N THR A 207 10.63 7.57 9.79
CA THR A 207 10.19 8.73 10.56
C THR A 207 11.33 9.21 11.43
N THR A 208 11.59 10.52 11.42
CA THR A 208 12.64 11.12 12.24
C THR A 208 12.31 11.04 13.73
N GLU A 209 13.31 11.28 14.56
CA GLU A 209 13.05 11.65 15.95
C GLU A 209 12.31 12.99 16.04
N LYS A 210 11.92 13.39 17.26
CA LYS A 210 11.30 14.69 17.51
C LYS A 210 12.26 15.82 17.11
N ILE A 211 11.83 16.62 16.16
CA ILE A 211 12.51 17.83 15.74
C ILE A 211 11.95 19.00 16.55
N THR A 212 12.85 19.78 17.17
CA THR A 212 12.45 21.00 17.87
C THR A 212 12.64 22.18 16.92
N PHE A 213 11.58 22.96 16.72
CA PHE A 213 11.64 24.16 15.91
C PHE A 213 12.08 25.33 16.78
N GLY A 214 12.96 26.18 16.26
CA GLY A 214 13.47 27.34 16.99
C GLY A 214 12.33 28.27 17.44
N ALA A 215 12.53 29.00 18.54
CA ALA A 215 11.51 29.89 19.10
C ALA A 215 11.16 31.07 18.16
N ALA A 216 9.98 31.67 18.35
CA ALA A 216 9.55 32.85 17.61
C ALA A 216 10.47 34.07 17.82
N LEU A 217 10.73 34.79 16.72
CA LEU A 217 11.47 36.06 16.56
C LEU A 217 13.01 35.93 16.39
N GLY A 218 13.45 36.00 15.14
CA GLY A 218 14.55 36.91 14.75
C GLY A 218 15.92 36.35 14.37
N THR A 219 16.22 35.07 14.58
CA THR A 219 17.55 34.49 14.22
C THR A 219 17.61 32.95 14.14
N ASN A 220 16.48 32.25 14.24
CA ASN A 220 16.47 30.80 14.54
C ASN A 220 16.28 29.87 13.32
N ASP A 221 16.31 30.42 12.10
CA ASP A 221 16.17 29.63 10.87
C ASP A 221 17.31 28.61 10.77
N VAL A 222 18.55 29.05 11.03
CA VAL A 222 19.74 28.20 11.06
C VAL A 222 19.57 27.05 12.05
N THR A 223 19.21 27.35 13.31
CA THR A 223 19.02 26.31 14.34
C THR A 223 17.92 25.31 13.97
N THR A 224 16.84 25.77 13.35
CA THR A 224 15.76 24.89 12.92
C THR A 224 16.22 23.98 11.78
N CYS A 225 16.92 24.53 10.80
CA CYS A 225 17.48 23.75 9.69
C CYS A 225 18.56 22.78 10.15
N ASP A 226 19.45 23.17 11.08
CA ASP A 226 20.45 22.28 11.69
C ASP A 226 19.81 21.11 12.45
N ASN A 227 18.70 21.38 13.18
CA ASN A 227 17.94 20.35 13.87
C ASN A 227 17.28 19.38 12.89
N ILE A 228 16.75 19.89 11.78
CA ILE A 228 16.18 19.07 10.70
C ILE A 228 17.28 18.20 10.08
N GLU A 229 18.42 18.78 9.70
CA GLU A 229 19.54 18.07 9.12
C GLU A 229 20.03 16.95 10.03
N THR A 230 20.21 17.26 11.32
CA THR A 230 20.64 16.28 12.33
C THR A 230 19.65 15.12 12.43
N ALA A 231 18.35 15.41 12.44
CA ALA A 231 17.32 14.39 12.53
C ALA A 231 17.23 13.52 11.27
N LEU A 232 17.38 14.11 10.08
CA LEU A 232 17.41 13.38 8.80
C LEU A 232 18.64 12.48 8.68
N ARG A 233 19.83 12.98 9.03
CA ARG A 233 21.07 12.20 9.00
C ARG A 233 21.12 11.08 10.04
N ARG A 234 20.28 11.14 11.08
CA ARG A 234 20.12 10.10 12.10
C ARG A 234 19.12 9.00 11.74
N LEU A 235 18.43 9.13 10.60
CA LEU A 235 17.59 8.05 10.11
C LEU A 235 18.43 6.77 9.94
N PRO A 236 17.85 5.59 10.23
CA PRO A 236 18.58 4.33 10.18
C PRO A 236 19.05 4.00 8.76
N ASN A 237 19.93 2.99 8.66
CA ASN A 237 20.49 2.49 7.41
C ASN A 237 21.25 3.54 6.59
N ASN A 238 21.62 4.68 7.19
CA ASN A 238 22.28 5.80 6.52
C ASN A 238 21.52 6.32 5.30
N VAL A 239 20.20 6.16 5.27
CA VAL A 239 19.38 6.42 4.07
C VAL A 239 19.46 7.87 3.58
N LEU A 240 19.69 8.84 4.48
CA LEU A 240 19.86 10.27 4.18
C LEU A 240 21.14 10.85 4.83
N ASN A 241 22.22 10.07 4.99
CA ASN A 241 23.41 10.51 5.74
C ASN A 241 24.16 11.72 5.12
N ASN A 242 23.94 11.98 3.84
CA ASN A 242 24.63 13.01 3.05
C ASN A 242 23.72 14.17 2.62
N VAL A 243 22.48 14.27 3.14
CA VAL A 243 21.63 15.43 2.83
C VAL A 243 22.18 16.69 3.46
N GLU A 244 22.02 17.82 2.78
CA GLU A 244 22.38 19.14 3.29
C GLU A 244 21.11 19.96 3.49
N VAL A 245 21.02 20.67 4.62
CA VAL A 245 19.87 21.53 4.90
C VAL A 245 20.37 22.94 5.16
N SER A 246 19.76 23.92 4.50
CA SER A 246 20.13 25.31 4.67
C SER A 246 18.92 26.23 4.74
N PRO A 247 19.00 27.36 5.47
CA PRO A 247 17.92 28.33 5.53
C PRO A 247 17.81 29.10 4.21
N ALA A 248 16.58 29.30 3.72
CA ALA A 248 16.30 30.07 2.51
C ALA A 248 15.43 31.30 2.81
N SER A 249 15.73 32.43 2.17
CA SER A 249 14.90 33.64 2.30
C SER A 249 13.64 33.60 1.43
N ARG A 250 13.73 32.92 0.28
CA ARG A 250 12.62 32.74 -0.66
C ARG A 250 12.87 31.55 -1.58
N PHE A 251 11.80 31.02 -2.17
CA PHE A 251 11.89 30.02 -3.25
C PHE A 251 10.62 30.01 -4.11
N TYR A 252 10.71 29.41 -5.31
CA TYR A 252 9.55 29.05 -6.12
C TYR A 252 9.16 27.60 -5.85
N ALA A 253 7.92 27.37 -5.42
CA ALA A 253 7.39 26.01 -5.37
C ALA A 253 7.15 25.49 -6.79
N PHE A 254 7.59 24.27 -7.05
CA PHE A 254 7.49 23.58 -8.33
C PHE A 254 6.54 22.40 -8.22
N THR A 255 5.69 22.21 -9.23
CA THR A 255 4.81 21.06 -9.35
C THR A 255 5.08 20.37 -10.67
N ARG A 256 5.63 19.15 -10.59
CA ARG A 256 5.87 18.29 -11.76
C ARG A 256 4.55 17.85 -12.38
N THR A 257 4.53 17.77 -13.71
CA THR A 257 3.41 17.16 -14.44
C THR A 257 3.41 15.65 -14.27
N ASP A 258 4.58 15.04 -14.29
CA ASP A 258 4.79 13.61 -14.09
C ASP A 258 6.11 13.40 -13.32
N PRO A 259 6.10 12.76 -12.14
CA PRO A 259 7.32 12.41 -11.40
C PRO A 259 8.30 11.53 -12.18
N THR A 260 7.82 10.80 -13.20
CA THR A 260 8.62 9.87 -14.01
C THR A 260 9.18 10.50 -15.29
N ASP A 261 8.80 11.74 -15.62
CA ASP A 261 9.29 12.44 -16.82
C ASP A 261 10.78 12.84 -16.65
N PRO A 262 11.70 12.29 -17.46
CA PRO A 262 13.12 12.61 -17.37
C PRO A 262 13.44 14.07 -17.73
N ASN A 263 12.60 14.73 -18.52
CA ASN A 263 12.78 16.16 -18.85
C ASN A 263 12.34 17.07 -17.69
N GLY A 264 11.57 16.52 -16.74
CA GLY A 264 11.10 17.21 -15.56
C GLY A 264 10.24 18.43 -15.87
N TYR A 265 9.29 18.31 -16.80
CA TYR A 265 8.34 19.40 -17.04
C TYR A 265 7.41 19.60 -15.84
N GLY A 266 7.10 20.86 -15.56
CA GLY A 266 6.19 21.25 -14.51
C GLY A 266 5.91 22.74 -14.51
N THR A 267 5.18 23.18 -13.51
CA THR A 267 4.81 24.60 -13.33
C THR A 267 5.29 25.12 -12.00
N VAL A 268 5.68 26.39 -11.96
CA VAL A 268 5.94 27.10 -10.69
C VAL A 268 4.68 27.78 -10.16
N SER A 269 4.54 27.85 -8.84
CA SER A 269 3.53 28.68 -8.17
C SER A 269 4.12 30.04 -7.74
N ASP A 270 3.37 30.80 -6.94
CA ASP A 270 3.84 32.05 -6.34
C ASP A 270 5.08 31.84 -5.46
N ILE A 271 5.87 32.90 -5.30
CA ILE A 271 7.09 32.91 -4.48
C ILE A 271 6.71 32.79 -2.99
N HIS A 272 7.37 31.88 -2.30
CA HIS A 272 7.30 31.78 -0.85
C HIS A 272 8.40 32.63 -0.22
N PHE A 273 8.03 33.59 0.64
CA PHE A 273 8.97 34.43 1.40
C PHE A 273 9.00 34.02 2.88
N ASN A 274 10.17 34.11 3.51
CA ASN A 274 10.32 33.89 4.95
C ASN A 274 9.86 35.09 5.81
N ASP A 275 9.83 36.30 5.23
CA ASP A 275 9.56 37.56 5.94
C ASP A 275 8.09 38.05 5.87
N GLY A 276 7.19 37.28 5.24
CA GLY A 276 5.77 37.61 5.14
C GLY A 276 5.45 38.85 4.29
N THR A 277 6.40 39.46 3.58
CA THR A 277 6.17 40.70 2.84
C THR A 277 5.53 40.49 1.46
N SER A 278 4.24 40.13 1.48
CA SER A 278 3.30 40.42 0.39
C SER A 278 2.03 41.04 0.97
N GLY A 279 2.15 42.27 1.50
CA GLY A 279 1.02 43.17 1.79
C GLY A 279 0.00 42.72 2.83
N SER A 280 0.26 41.66 3.58
CA SER A 280 -0.63 41.16 4.63
C SER A 280 0.16 41.04 5.92
N ALA A 281 -0.48 41.25 7.07
CA ALA A 281 0.15 41.16 8.38
C ALA A 281 0.45 39.67 8.69
N VAL A 282 1.57 39.12 8.22
CA VAL A 282 1.81 37.66 8.25
C VAL A 282 2.96 37.28 9.17
N ALA A 283 2.74 36.20 9.91
CA ALA A 283 3.69 35.52 10.77
C ALA A 283 5.03 35.20 10.06
N LEU A 284 6.13 35.37 10.78
CA LEU A 284 7.48 34.97 10.36
C LEU A 284 7.51 33.45 10.10
N LYS A 285 7.95 33.04 8.91
CA LYS A 285 8.06 31.63 8.51
C LYS A 285 9.51 31.18 8.54
N VAL A 286 9.75 29.91 8.85
CA VAL A 286 11.05 29.27 8.65
C VAL A 286 10.98 28.46 7.38
N ILE A 287 11.96 28.66 6.49
CA ILE A 287 12.12 27.88 5.25
C ILE A 287 13.48 27.19 5.31
N CYS A 288 13.47 25.86 5.30
CA CYS A 288 14.67 25.05 5.21
C CYS A 288 14.67 24.27 3.89
N GLU A 289 15.66 24.53 3.04
CA GLU A 289 15.87 23.77 1.80
C GLU A 289 16.75 22.56 2.10
N VAL A 290 16.22 21.37 1.80
CA VAL A 290 16.90 20.09 1.86
C VAL A 290 17.39 19.75 0.46
N VAL A 291 18.71 19.67 0.29
CA VAL A 291 19.36 19.25 -0.96
C VAL A 291 19.69 17.77 -0.86
N PHE A 292 19.19 16.99 -1.81
CA PHE A 292 19.52 15.59 -1.97
C PHE A 292 20.71 15.47 -2.91
N ASN A 293 21.91 15.45 -2.32
CA ASN A 293 23.15 15.25 -3.07
C ASN A 293 23.09 13.93 -3.85
N SER A 294 23.40 13.94 -5.15
CA SER A 294 23.38 12.77 -6.04
C SER A 294 24.25 11.60 -5.52
N GLU A 295 23.65 10.75 -4.70
CA GLU A 295 24.21 9.51 -4.16
C GLU A 295 23.15 8.38 -4.32
N PRO A 296 23.56 7.10 -4.23
CA PRO A 296 22.68 5.96 -4.43
C PRO A 296 21.42 6.03 -3.57
N GLY A 297 20.27 5.91 -4.22
CA GLY A 297 18.96 5.93 -3.55
C GLY A 297 18.43 7.30 -3.13
N ILE A 298 19.20 8.38 -3.29
CA ILE A 298 18.75 9.74 -2.98
C ILE A 298 18.86 10.70 -4.18
N THR A 299 19.39 10.23 -5.30
CA THR A 299 19.38 10.92 -6.59
C THR A 299 17.99 10.97 -7.22
N GLY A 300 17.76 11.88 -8.17
CA GLY A 300 16.54 11.96 -8.94
C GLY A 300 15.29 12.28 -8.15
N TYR A 301 14.14 11.85 -8.65
CA TYR A 301 12.87 12.18 -8.01
C TYR A 301 12.79 11.55 -6.62
N GLN A 302 12.53 12.38 -5.62
CA GLN A 302 12.29 11.98 -4.24
C GLN A 302 10.86 12.34 -3.86
N ASN A 303 10.17 11.42 -3.17
CA ASN A 303 8.87 11.72 -2.60
C ASN A 303 8.99 12.91 -1.63
N LEU A 304 8.01 13.81 -1.65
CA LEU A 304 7.97 14.91 -0.69
C LEU A 304 7.92 14.37 0.73
N PHE A 305 8.71 14.95 1.63
CA PHE A 305 8.61 14.63 3.05
C PHE A 305 7.18 14.91 3.55
N GLU A 306 6.65 14.02 4.37
CA GLU A 306 5.47 14.32 5.15
C GLU A 306 5.90 15.04 6.42
N CYS A 307 5.37 16.24 6.66
CA CYS A 307 5.72 17.01 7.84
C CYS A 307 4.54 17.05 8.82
N ASN A 308 4.76 16.49 10.02
CA ASN A 308 3.75 16.42 11.05
C ASN A 308 4.11 17.33 12.24
N VAL A 309 3.23 18.29 12.50
CA VAL A 309 3.33 19.23 13.63
C VAL A 309 2.14 19.13 14.57
N ALA A 310 1.32 18.09 14.43
CA ALA A 310 0.24 17.81 15.35
C ALA A 310 0.81 17.38 16.71
N THR A 311 0.02 17.62 17.77
CA THR A 311 0.36 17.17 19.11
C THR A 311 0.36 15.64 19.18
N HIS A 312 1.46 15.07 19.64
CA HIS A 312 1.69 13.63 19.72
C HIS A 312 2.20 13.29 21.12
N THR A 313 1.34 13.43 22.13
CA THR A 313 1.68 13.34 23.56
C THR A 313 1.04 12.16 24.29
N THR A 314 0.27 11.33 23.60
CA THR A 314 -0.43 10.18 24.19
C THR A 314 0.53 9.01 24.37
N VAL A 315 0.38 8.25 25.45
CA VAL A 315 1.22 7.05 25.67
C VAL A 315 1.05 6.06 24.51
N GLY A 316 2.17 5.58 23.95
CA GLY A 316 2.20 4.67 22.79
C GLY A 316 2.40 5.38 21.45
N GLN A 317 2.30 6.71 21.41
CA GLN A 317 2.63 7.50 20.23
C GLN A 317 4.15 7.63 20.03
N HIS A 318 4.62 7.48 18.79
CA HIS A 318 6.02 7.66 18.41
C HIS A 318 6.17 8.36 17.05
N PRO A 319 7.04 9.38 16.92
CA PRO A 319 7.81 10.01 17.98
C PRO A 319 6.91 10.94 18.83
N LEU A 320 7.16 11.05 20.14
CA LEU A 320 6.41 12.01 20.96
C LEU A 320 6.77 13.44 20.54
N SER A 321 5.77 14.27 20.32
CA SER A 321 5.92 15.67 19.93
C SER A 321 4.96 16.56 20.71
N GLY A 322 5.44 17.70 21.18
CA GLY A 322 4.60 18.75 21.77
C GLY A 322 3.70 19.47 20.77
N GLY A 323 3.84 19.18 19.47
CA GLY A 323 3.18 19.87 18.38
C GLY A 323 3.63 21.33 18.23
N ALA A 324 2.99 22.03 17.29
CA ALA A 324 3.18 23.45 17.06
C ALA A 324 1.77 24.10 16.91
N THR A 325 1.52 25.22 17.60
CA THR A 325 0.18 25.82 17.73
C THR A 325 -0.12 26.82 16.61
N GLY A 326 -1.17 26.57 15.82
CA GLY A 326 -1.55 27.44 14.70
C GLY A 326 -0.74 27.17 13.42
N ASP A 327 0.04 26.10 13.42
CA ASP A 327 1.05 25.81 12.42
C ASP A 327 0.57 24.86 11.33
N THR A 328 0.88 25.23 10.10
CA THR A 328 0.95 24.28 9.00
C THR A 328 2.41 24.10 8.66
N CYS A 329 2.87 22.86 8.66
CA CYS A 329 4.12 22.51 8.00
C CYS A 329 3.80 21.97 6.61
N ALA A 330 4.43 22.54 5.60
CA ALA A 330 4.22 22.16 4.21
C ALA A 330 5.56 21.94 3.53
N VAL A 331 5.62 20.95 2.66
CA VAL A 331 6.83 20.58 1.93
C VAL A 331 6.57 20.74 0.44
N TYR A 332 7.52 21.36 -0.26
CA TYR A 332 7.41 21.65 -1.69
C TYR A 332 8.68 21.23 -2.39
N GLU A 333 8.57 20.82 -3.65
CA GLU A 333 9.74 20.79 -4.53
C GLU A 333 10.15 22.24 -4.87
N VAL A 334 11.45 22.50 -4.89
CA VAL A 334 12.00 23.83 -5.14
C VAL A 334 12.45 23.99 -6.58
N TYR A 335 12.03 25.09 -7.21
CA TYR A 335 12.71 25.65 -8.37
C TYR A 335 13.65 26.78 -7.89
N PRO A 336 14.99 26.61 -7.96
CA PRO A 336 15.93 27.56 -7.36
C PRO A 336 15.88 28.93 -8.03
N ASP A 337 15.84 30.00 -7.22
CA ASP A 337 15.80 31.39 -7.66
C ASP A 337 17.08 31.81 -8.42
N ALA A 338 18.20 31.12 -8.20
CA ALA A 338 19.46 31.36 -8.93
C ALA A 338 19.33 31.16 -10.46
N ASN A 339 18.29 30.47 -10.93
CA ASN A 339 17.98 30.33 -12.35
C ASN A 339 17.19 31.52 -12.93
N VAL A 340 16.88 32.52 -12.09
CA VAL A 340 16.13 33.72 -12.46
C VAL A 340 17.07 34.92 -12.52
N VAL A 341 16.93 35.75 -13.56
CA VAL A 341 17.68 37.01 -13.66
C VAL A 341 17.25 37.91 -12.51
N VAL A 342 18.21 38.34 -11.68
CA VAL A 342 18.01 39.22 -10.53
C VAL A 342 17.11 40.40 -10.92
N GLY A 343 15.93 40.48 -10.28
CA GLY A 343 14.93 41.54 -10.53
C GLY A 343 13.78 41.16 -11.47
N SER A 344 13.76 39.94 -12.02
CA SER A 344 12.63 39.39 -12.78
C SER A 344 11.82 38.42 -11.90
N ILE A 345 10.49 38.44 -12.02
CA ILE A 345 9.59 37.48 -11.36
C ILE A 345 9.12 36.48 -12.41
N ILE A 346 9.30 35.17 -12.18
CA ILE A 346 8.62 34.15 -12.98
C ILE A 346 7.12 34.20 -12.65
N PRO A 347 6.24 34.40 -13.64
CA PRO A 347 4.79 34.34 -13.40
C PRO A 347 4.37 32.95 -12.92
N ALA A 348 3.43 32.89 -11.98
CA ALA A 348 2.80 31.64 -11.58
C ALA A 348 2.21 30.91 -12.81
N THR A 349 2.20 29.58 -12.78
CA THR A 349 1.79 28.68 -13.88
C THR A 349 2.72 28.64 -15.10
N THR A 350 3.86 29.34 -15.06
CA THR A 350 4.86 29.23 -16.12
C THR A 350 5.40 27.80 -16.19
N VAL A 351 5.35 27.21 -17.38
CA VAL A 351 5.89 25.88 -17.65
C VAL A 351 7.41 25.98 -17.77
N LEU A 352 8.11 25.20 -16.96
CA LEU A 352 9.57 25.15 -16.92
C LEU A 352 10.07 23.70 -16.92
N GLN A 353 11.33 23.54 -17.28
CA GLN A 353 12.03 22.25 -17.19
C GLN A 353 12.93 22.22 -15.97
N ARG A 354 12.92 21.09 -15.28
CA ARG A 354 13.82 20.77 -14.18
C ARG A 354 14.23 19.29 -14.27
N PRO A 355 15.11 18.93 -15.22
CA PRO A 355 15.62 17.57 -15.35
C PRO A 355 16.45 17.26 -14.10
N LEU A 356 16.03 16.25 -13.34
CA LEU A 356 16.79 15.80 -12.17
C LEU A 356 17.89 14.84 -12.61
N THR A 357 18.84 14.59 -11.70
CA THR A 357 19.72 13.42 -11.79
C THR A 357 18.87 12.15 -11.92
N GLU A 358 19.36 11.10 -12.58
CA GLU A 358 18.53 9.90 -12.73
C GLU A 358 18.44 9.12 -11.43
N LEU A 359 17.34 8.39 -11.30
CA LEU A 359 17.14 7.35 -10.30
C LEU A 359 17.03 6.00 -11.04
N THR A 360 18.11 5.64 -11.72
CA THR A 360 18.15 4.46 -12.61
C THR A 360 18.81 3.29 -11.90
N GLU A 361 18.25 2.09 -12.09
CA GLU A 361 18.85 0.84 -11.60
C GLU A 361 20.31 0.71 -12.07
N CYS A 362 21.22 0.52 -11.11
CA CYS A 362 22.66 0.45 -11.34
C CYS A 362 23.19 1.60 -12.23
N ALA A 363 22.59 2.80 -12.12
CA ALA A 363 22.91 3.99 -12.91
C ALA A 363 22.90 3.77 -14.43
N GLY A 364 22.26 2.70 -14.92
CA GLY A 364 22.38 2.25 -16.32
C GLY A 364 23.81 1.84 -16.72
N ARG A 365 24.69 1.58 -15.75
CA ARG A 365 26.11 1.26 -15.91
C ARG A 365 26.52 -0.03 -15.21
N GLY A 366 25.55 -0.87 -14.88
CA GLY A 366 25.76 -2.22 -14.38
C GLY A 366 24.55 -3.11 -14.62
N ALA A 367 24.72 -4.41 -14.36
CA ALA A 367 23.65 -5.38 -14.33
C ALA A 367 23.22 -5.63 -12.88
N CYS A 368 21.90 -5.68 -12.63
CA CYS A 368 21.37 -6.05 -11.33
C CYS A 368 21.34 -7.58 -11.17
N ASP A 369 21.89 -8.07 -10.06
CA ASP A 369 21.60 -9.40 -9.54
C ASP A 369 20.39 -9.31 -8.60
N TYR A 370 19.23 -9.76 -9.08
CA TYR A 370 17.97 -9.72 -8.34
C TYR A 370 17.87 -10.74 -7.20
N ASP A 371 18.78 -11.73 -7.10
CA ASP A 371 18.81 -12.64 -5.96
C ASP A 371 19.51 -11.98 -4.75
N THR A 372 20.57 -11.20 -5.01
CA THR A 372 21.37 -10.53 -3.97
C THR A 372 21.02 -9.06 -3.77
N GLY A 373 20.43 -8.40 -4.77
CA GLY A 373 20.16 -6.96 -4.78
C GLY A 373 21.42 -6.13 -4.99
N THR A 374 22.42 -6.66 -5.70
CA THR A 374 23.70 -5.99 -5.93
C THR A 374 23.92 -5.66 -7.40
N CYS A 375 24.62 -4.56 -7.67
CA CYS A 375 24.95 -4.12 -9.02
C CYS A 375 26.35 -4.62 -9.42
N GLU A 376 26.42 -5.32 -10.55
CA GLU A 376 27.68 -5.67 -11.23
C GLU A 376 28.03 -4.59 -12.25
N CYS A 377 28.97 -3.71 -11.89
CA CYS A 377 29.33 -2.56 -12.72
C CYS A 377 30.10 -2.93 -13.99
N PHE A 378 29.78 -2.24 -15.08
CA PHE A 378 30.54 -2.32 -16.32
C PHE A 378 31.92 -1.66 -16.16
N ALA A 379 32.85 -2.04 -17.04
CA ALA A 379 34.23 -1.56 -16.98
C ALA A 379 34.32 -0.03 -16.95
N GLY A 380 35.13 0.51 -16.02
CA GLY A 380 35.30 1.95 -15.82
C GLY A 380 34.24 2.60 -14.93
N HIS A 381 33.27 1.84 -14.41
CA HIS A 381 32.25 2.31 -13.47
C HIS A 381 32.38 1.60 -12.11
N MET A 382 32.09 2.33 -11.04
CA MET A 382 32.17 1.86 -9.66
C MET A 382 31.13 2.55 -8.77
N GLY A 383 31.06 2.12 -7.51
CA GLY A 383 30.06 2.59 -6.55
C GLY A 383 28.92 1.59 -6.36
N LEU A 384 28.09 1.81 -5.34
CA LEU A 384 27.01 0.90 -4.97
C LEU A 384 25.99 0.70 -6.10
N ALA A 385 25.74 1.75 -6.89
CA ALA A 385 24.86 1.74 -8.05
C ALA A 385 25.62 1.99 -9.35
N CYS A 386 26.95 1.78 -9.42
CA CYS A 386 27.77 2.05 -10.61
C CYS A 386 27.75 3.51 -11.10
N GLN A 387 27.41 4.43 -10.21
CA GLN A 387 27.20 5.85 -10.49
C GLN A 387 28.48 6.69 -10.54
N LYS A 388 29.65 6.10 -10.21
CA LYS A 388 30.95 6.79 -10.23
C LYS A 388 31.79 6.25 -11.38
N GLN A 389 32.51 7.13 -12.07
CA GLN A 389 33.42 6.76 -13.16
C GLN A 389 34.87 6.74 -12.66
N GLU A 390 35.63 5.72 -13.05
CA GLU A 390 37.08 5.72 -12.85
C GLU A 390 37.72 6.73 -13.79
N ALA A 391 38.65 7.56 -13.28
CA ALA A 391 39.27 8.66 -14.02
C ALA A 391 40.17 8.22 -15.21
N LEU A 392 40.27 6.93 -15.49
CA LEU A 392 41.15 6.31 -16.47
C LEU A 392 40.36 5.35 -17.37
N VAL A 393 39.54 5.90 -18.26
CA VAL A 393 39.04 5.19 -19.45
C VAL A 393 39.37 6.02 -20.69
#